data_AF-A0A1F8PT83-F1
#
_entry.id   AF-A0A1F8PT83-F1
#
_cell.length_a   1.000
_cell.length_b   1.000
_cell.length_c   1.000
_cell.angle_alpha   90.00
_cell.angle_beta   90.00
_cell.angle_gamma   90.00
#
_symmetry.space_group_name_H-M   'P 1'
#
loop_
_entity.id
_entity.type
_entity.pdbx_description
1 polymer ?
#
loop_
_entity_poly.entity_id
_entity_poly.type
_entity_poly.pdbx_seq_one_letter_code
_entity_poly.pdbx_strand_id
1 'polypeptide(L)'
;MVLSLLLMPMAGATNAQEPPPLEEQIEQSIVAGLAWLALQQNLDGSWGWGCDQVAYTGLVVLKFETRAIELGLDPMGDVYEYHSQVISGLSYIISNAHDVLIGLQSAGDPDTNGNGIGTYFNQNECGPWHDIYNSGIAMMAIAASGHSELYGDMLQDAVDYMAWAQADEACGLHRGGWRYQPDCDSDNSNAGYVTLGLGFAEAPPPFGFGLTIPQFVKDELSIWIDTIQDDVDGDPDDGGSWYSPSWAFYPWVNILKTGNLIFEMVLVGDTAGTPRHQDAVDYIERHWQDQNTDPGWGYNVYPANYQAMFILKKGLDFARIPLLDLDGVGTPEHDWFLEIATVIVNQQNTDGSWPWCDWGDSILCTTWALLAVEPFVPPSPAPIDIKPGSCPNPLNVKENGVLPVAILGLQDFDVTKIDPATVKLFRKGVADPTEVAPLRWSLEDAGIPYEPYTGRVGAYDCLDYYPDEYGVFDGYLDLSFKFNAQEVVAAVGAVNDGDVLVLQLTGKLTEEFGGTGFVGEDVVWIIKR
;
A
#
# COMPACT_ATOMS: atom_id res chain seq x y z
N MET A 1 -77.74 13.56 -28.22
CA MET A 1 -77.42 12.75 -29.41
C MET A 1 -75.97 12.33 -29.28
N VAL A 2 -75.76 11.03 -29.13
CA VAL A 2 -74.50 10.38 -28.78
C VAL A 2 -73.57 10.37 -30.00
N LEU A 3 -72.29 10.73 -29.82
CA LEU A 3 -71.24 10.34 -30.75
C LEU A 3 -69.97 10.02 -29.95
N SER A 4 -69.63 8.73 -29.93
CA SER A 4 -68.38 8.18 -29.42
C SER A 4 -67.21 8.63 -30.30
N LEU A 5 -66.07 8.96 -29.68
CA LEU A 5 -64.76 8.96 -30.35
C LEU A 5 -63.67 8.49 -29.39
N LEU A 6 -63.21 7.27 -29.69
CA LEU A 6 -61.84 6.74 -29.62
C LEU A 6 -60.93 7.16 -28.46
N LEU A 7 -60.69 6.16 -27.59
CA LEU A 7 -59.43 6.01 -26.85
C LEU A 7 -58.25 5.88 -27.84
N MET A 8 -57.26 6.74 -27.69
CA MET A 8 -55.86 6.47 -28.04
C MET A 8 -55.07 6.35 -26.73
N PRO A 9 -54.21 5.33 -26.56
CA PRO A 9 -53.33 5.24 -25.41
C PRO A 9 -52.19 6.25 -25.59
N MET A 10 -52.05 7.21 -24.66
CA MET A 10 -50.82 7.99 -24.58
C MET A 10 -49.71 7.10 -24.04
N ALA A 11 -48.58 7.15 -24.74
CA ALA A 11 -47.34 6.45 -24.54
C ALA A 11 -46.91 6.41 -23.06
N GLY A 12 -46.39 5.24 -22.67
CA GLY A 12 -45.81 5.00 -21.36
C GLY A 12 -44.72 6.02 -21.05
N ALA A 13 -44.75 6.53 -19.82
CA ALA A 13 -43.59 7.11 -19.19
C ALA A 13 -42.48 6.06 -19.21
N THR A 14 -41.38 6.34 -19.89
CA THR A 14 -40.13 5.62 -19.68
C THR A 14 -39.75 5.87 -18.23
N ASN A 15 -39.88 4.87 -17.36
CA ASN A 15 -39.21 4.86 -16.08
C ASN A 15 -37.71 4.99 -16.39
N ALA A 16 -37.14 6.17 -16.17
CA ALA A 16 -35.70 6.28 -16.05
C ALA A 16 -35.33 5.43 -14.83
N GLN A 17 -34.63 4.32 -15.07
CA GLN A 17 -34.11 3.49 -14.01
C GLN A 17 -33.10 4.33 -13.22
N GLU A 18 -33.22 4.36 -11.89
CA GLU A 18 -32.22 5.01 -11.05
C GLU A 18 -30.84 4.39 -11.34
N PRO A 19 -29.76 5.21 -11.31
CA PRO A 19 -28.42 4.68 -11.51
C PRO A 19 -28.13 3.59 -10.45
N PRO A 20 -27.31 2.58 -10.79
CA PRO A 20 -26.96 1.53 -9.84
C PRO A 20 -26.21 2.10 -8.62
N PRO A 21 -26.07 1.36 -7.51
CA PRO A 21 -25.26 1.78 -6.36
C PRO A 21 -23.82 2.15 -6.78
N LEU A 22 -23.17 3.07 -6.07
CA LEU A 22 -21.84 3.57 -6.46
C LEU A 22 -20.80 2.44 -6.56
N GLU A 23 -20.84 1.45 -5.66
CA GLU A 23 -19.96 0.28 -5.72
C GLU A 23 -20.08 -0.48 -7.06
N GLU A 24 -21.31 -0.67 -7.55
CA GLU A 24 -21.54 -1.28 -8.86
C GLU A 24 -21.04 -0.36 -10.00
N GLN A 25 -21.17 0.96 -9.86
CA GLN A 25 -20.63 1.91 -10.84
C GLN A 25 -19.09 1.93 -10.85
N ILE A 26 -18.44 1.82 -9.70
CA ILE A 26 -16.98 1.69 -9.58
C ILE A 26 -16.52 0.43 -10.30
N GLU A 27 -17.14 -0.71 -10.02
CA GLU A 27 -16.81 -1.99 -10.68
C GLU A 27 -17.00 -1.91 -12.20
N GLN A 28 -18.12 -1.33 -12.67
CA GLN A 28 -18.34 -1.10 -14.10
C GLN A 28 -17.26 -0.20 -14.72
N SER A 29 -16.84 0.84 -13.99
CA SER A 29 -15.80 1.78 -14.42
C SER A 29 -14.44 1.08 -14.51
N ILE A 30 -14.09 0.26 -13.52
CA ILE A 30 -12.86 -0.54 -13.49
C ILE A 30 -12.80 -1.48 -14.68
N VAL A 31 -13.87 -2.25 -14.92
CA VAL A 31 -13.94 -3.20 -16.05
C VAL A 31 -13.78 -2.48 -17.39
N ALA A 32 -14.48 -1.37 -17.60
CA ALA A 32 -14.39 -0.60 -18.83
C ALA A 32 -13.01 0.02 -19.05
N GLY A 33 -12.40 0.58 -17.99
CA GLY A 33 -11.07 1.19 -18.07
C GLY A 33 -9.95 0.18 -18.32
N LEU A 34 -9.99 -0.98 -17.67
CA LEU A 34 -9.03 -2.07 -17.92
C LEU A 34 -9.13 -2.59 -19.35
N ALA A 35 -10.36 -2.77 -19.87
CA ALA A 35 -10.58 -3.17 -21.24
C ALA A 35 -10.01 -2.14 -22.24
N TRP A 36 -10.17 -0.85 -21.95
CA TRP A 36 -9.58 0.21 -22.76
C TRP A 36 -8.05 0.23 -22.70
N LEU A 37 -7.45 0.11 -21.50
CA LEU A 37 -5.99 0.05 -21.31
C LEU A 37 -5.37 -1.15 -22.02
N ALA A 38 -6.04 -2.32 -21.99
CA ALA A 38 -5.56 -3.52 -22.67
C ALA A 38 -5.43 -3.33 -24.18
N LEU A 39 -6.24 -2.45 -24.78
CA LEU A 39 -6.16 -2.09 -26.21
C LEU A 39 -5.03 -1.08 -26.52
N GLN A 40 -4.44 -0.44 -25.50
CA GLN A 40 -3.37 0.54 -25.68
C GLN A 40 -1.95 -0.06 -25.60
N GLN A 41 -1.82 -1.36 -25.30
CA GLN A 41 -0.52 -1.99 -25.18
C GLN A 41 0.22 -2.01 -26.53
N ASN A 42 1.46 -1.56 -26.54
CA ASN A 42 2.34 -1.64 -27.70
C ASN A 42 2.77 -3.08 -27.96
N LEU A 43 3.26 -3.35 -29.18
CA LEU A 43 3.69 -4.70 -29.58
C LEU A 43 4.86 -5.26 -28.77
N ASP A 44 5.66 -4.39 -28.14
CA ASP A 44 6.77 -4.76 -27.27
C ASP A 44 6.35 -4.98 -25.81
N GLY A 45 5.07 -4.85 -25.51
CA GLY A 45 4.51 -5.01 -24.16
C GLY A 45 4.40 -3.71 -23.36
N SER A 46 4.96 -2.60 -23.85
CA SER A 46 4.92 -1.32 -23.14
C SER A 46 3.58 -0.58 -23.27
N TRP A 47 3.40 0.45 -22.42
CA TRP A 47 2.42 1.51 -22.61
C TRP A 47 3.10 2.87 -22.72
N GLY A 48 2.42 3.82 -23.35
CA GLY A 48 2.93 5.18 -23.51
C GLY A 48 4.02 5.30 -24.58
N TRP A 49 4.80 6.38 -24.48
CA TRP A 49 5.85 6.76 -25.42
C TRP A 49 6.90 7.64 -24.74
N GLY A 50 8.03 7.85 -25.42
CA GLY A 50 9.09 8.74 -24.92
C GLY A 50 9.92 8.08 -23.83
N CYS A 51 10.51 8.88 -22.95
CA CYS A 51 11.49 8.42 -21.96
C CYS A 51 10.89 7.97 -20.63
N ASP A 52 9.60 8.18 -20.45
CA ASP A 52 8.86 7.71 -19.27
C ASP A 52 8.11 6.39 -19.56
N GLN A 53 8.43 5.71 -20.68
CA GLN A 53 7.67 4.54 -21.12
C GLN A 53 7.75 3.37 -20.13
N VAL A 54 8.85 3.28 -19.38
CA VAL A 54 8.98 2.33 -18.25
C VAL A 54 8.01 2.70 -17.13
N ALA A 55 7.92 3.96 -16.72
CA ALA A 55 6.96 4.43 -15.73
C ALA A 55 5.50 4.25 -16.18
N TYR A 56 5.16 4.58 -17.43
CA TYR A 56 3.83 4.32 -18.00
C TYR A 56 3.47 2.84 -17.89
N THR A 57 4.39 1.97 -18.30
CA THR A 57 4.20 0.52 -18.24
C THR A 57 4.05 0.05 -16.80
N GLY A 58 4.87 0.54 -15.87
CA GLY A 58 4.79 0.20 -14.45
C GLY A 58 3.44 0.55 -13.82
N LEU A 59 2.92 1.76 -14.03
CA LEU A 59 1.60 2.14 -13.48
C LEU A 59 0.45 1.31 -14.08
N VAL A 60 0.49 1.04 -15.39
CA VAL A 60 -0.56 0.27 -16.07
C VAL A 60 -0.53 -1.19 -15.63
N VAL A 61 0.66 -1.80 -15.58
CA VAL A 61 0.84 -3.19 -15.11
C VAL A 61 0.40 -3.32 -13.67
N LEU A 62 0.82 -2.39 -12.79
CA LEU A 62 0.38 -2.35 -11.40
C LEU A 62 -1.15 -2.41 -11.30
N LYS A 63 -1.88 -1.63 -12.11
CA LYS A 63 -3.35 -1.63 -12.06
C LYS A 63 -3.97 -2.95 -12.51
N PHE A 64 -3.37 -3.63 -13.48
CA PHE A 64 -3.79 -4.99 -13.87
C PHE A 64 -3.50 -6.00 -12.76
N GLU A 65 -2.35 -5.90 -12.10
CA GLU A 65 -1.96 -6.79 -11.01
C GLU A 65 -2.85 -6.60 -9.78
N THR A 66 -3.11 -5.36 -9.36
CA THR A 66 -3.99 -5.10 -8.21
C THR A 66 -5.40 -5.63 -8.47
N ARG A 67 -5.89 -5.57 -9.72
CA ARG A 67 -7.18 -6.19 -10.08
C ARG A 67 -7.16 -7.71 -9.93
N ALA A 68 -6.09 -8.37 -10.34
CA ALA A 68 -5.97 -9.81 -10.16
C ALA A 68 -5.99 -10.17 -8.66
N ILE A 69 -5.21 -9.44 -7.85
CA ILE A 69 -5.16 -9.61 -6.40
C ILE A 69 -6.54 -9.41 -5.76
N GLU A 70 -7.26 -8.35 -6.15
CA GLU A 70 -8.63 -8.07 -5.68
C GLU A 70 -9.58 -9.25 -5.96
N LEU A 71 -9.45 -9.85 -7.15
CA LEU A 71 -10.23 -11.02 -7.57
C LEU A 71 -9.74 -12.34 -6.94
N GLY A 72 -8.67 -12.31 -6.13
CA GLY A 72 -8.05 -13.50 -5.56
C GLY A 72 -7.38 -14.39 -6.61
N LEU A 73 -6.87 -13.80 -7.68
CA LEU A 73 -6.21 -14.47 -8.80
C LEU A 73 -4.72 -14.13 -8.83
N ASP A 74 -3.94 -15.06 -9.38
CA ASP A 74 -2.54 -14.82 -9.76
C ASP A 74 -2.49 -13.85 -10.96
N PRO A 75 -1.78 -12.71 -10.86
CA PRO A 75 -1.64 -11.76 -11.97
C PRO A 75 -1.02 -12.31 -13.25
N MET A 76 -0.12 -13.30 -13.17
CA MET A 76 0.50 -13.93 -14.35
C MET A 76 -0.13 -15.28 -14.70
N GLY A 77 -1.06 -15.77 -13.89
CA GLY A 77 -1.72 -17.06 -14.09
C GLY A 77 -2.72 -17.07 -15.25
N ASP A 78 -2.74 -18.16 -16.03
CA ASP A 78 -3.55 -18.36 -17.24
C ASP A 78 -5.07 -18.16 -17.06
N VAL A 79 -5.55 -18.15 -15.82
CA VAL A 79 -6.96 -17.95 -15.45
C VAL A 79 -7.35 -16.48 -15.49
N TYR A 80 -6.42 -15.56 -15.22
CA TYR A 80 -6.70 -14.14 -15.20
C TYR A 80 -6.83 -13.58 -16.62
N GLU A 81 -7.89 -12.82 -16.90
CA GLU A 81 -8.17 -12.32 -18.25
C GLU A 81 -7.02 -11.50 -18.84
N TYR A 82 -6.34 -10.70 -18.02
CA TYR A 82 -5.27 -9.80 -18.46
C TYR A 82 -3.86 -10.35 -18.18
N HIS A 83 -3.69 -11.65 -17.89
CA HIS A 83 -2.38 -12.24 -17.60
C HIS A 83 -1.35 -11.98 -18.72
N SER A 84 -1.79 -12.01 -19.99
CA SER A 84 -0.89 -11.76 -21.13
C SER A 84 -0.36 -10.33 -21.20
N GLN A 85 -1.18 -9.36 -20.77
CA GLN A 85 -0.84 -7.94 -20.69
C GLN A 85 0.18 -7.73 -19.56
N VAL A 86 -0.07 -8.34 -18.39
CA VAL A 86 0.85 -8.33 -17.24
C VAL A 86 2.21 -8.92 -17.62
N ILE A 87 2.24 -10.14 -18.15
CA ILE A 87 3.49 -10.82 -18.53
C ILE A 87 4.28 -10.00 -19.55
N SER A 88 3.62 -9.45 -20.58
CA SER A 88 4.29 -8.67 -21.62
C SER A 88 4.80 -7.32 -21.08
N GLY A 89 4.04 -6.67 -20.20
CA GLY A 89 4.45 -5.42 -19.54
C GLY A 89 5.62 -5.60 -18.59
N LEU A 90 5.58 -6.62 -17.72
CA LEU A 90 6.72 -6.98 -16.87
C LEU A 90 7.94 -7.33 -17.73
N SER A 91 7.77 -8.12 -18.80
CA SER A 91 8.87 -8.43 -19.72
C SER A 91 9.51 -7.18 -20.33
N TYR A 92 8.70 -6.17 -20.68
CA TYR A 92 9.20 -4.89 -21.15
C TYR A 92 10.01 -4.15 -20.07
N ILE A 93 9.48 -4.06 -18.84
CA ILE A 93 10.18 -3.43 -17.70
C ILE A 93 11.53 -4.13 -17.47
N ILE A 94 11.54 -5.47 -17.35
CA ILE A 94 12.76 -6.25 -17.10
C ILE A 94 13.75 -6.12 -18.27
N SER A 95 13.28 -5.98 -19.52
CA SER A 95 14.18 -5.76 -20.67
C SER A 95 14.92 -4.42 -20.63
N ASN A 96 14.47 -3.49 -19.77
CA ASN A 96 15.09 -2.20 -19.51
C ASN A 96 15.82 -2.14 -18.16
N ALA A 97 16.07 -3.29 -17.52
CA ALA A 97 16.88 -3.37 -16.30
C ALA A 97 18.37 -3.21 -16.60
N HIS A 98 19.07 -2.47 -15.74
CA HIS A 98 20.52 -2.24 -15.82
C HIS A 98 21.14 -2.34 -14.43
N ASP A 99 22.18 -3.16 -14.34
CA ASP A 99 22.96 -3.32 -13.12
C ASP A 99 24.02 -2.20 -13.02
N VAL A 100 24.21 -1.71 -11.80
CA VAL A 100 25.26 -0.76 -11.44
C VAL A 100 25.98 -1.26 -10.18
N LEU A 101 27.30 -1.02 -10.12
CA LEU A 101 28.06 -1.30 -8.91
C LEU A 101 27.72 -0.25 -7.85
N ILE A 102 27.20 -0.71 -6.72
CA ILE A 102 26.93 0.13 -5.55
C ILE A 102 28.02 -0.06 -4.50
N GLY A 103 28.05 0.84 -3.52
CA GLY A 103 28.99 0.75 -2.41
C GLY A 103 28.55 1.61 -1.23
N LEU A 104 29.31 1.52 -0.15
CA LEU A 104 29.04 2.20 1.12
C LEU A 104 28.76 3.70 0.92
N GLN A 105 27.61 4.16 1.41
CA GLN A 105 27.23 5.58 1.46
C GLN A 105 27.57 6.18 2.83
N SER A 106 27.43 7.51 2.95
CA SER A 106 27.76 8.19 4.20
C SER A 106 26.83 7.79 5.35
N ALA A 107 25.55 7.55 5.05
CA ALA A 107 24.51 7.18 6.00
C ALA A 107 24.48 5.67 6.34
N GLY A 108 24.92 4.80 5.43
CA GLY A 108 24.92 3.36 5.66
C GLY A 108 25.32 2.54 4.44
N ASP A 109 25.29 1.22 4.62
CA ASP A 109 25.58 0.26 3.55
C ASP A 109 24.29 -0.09 2.79
N PRO A 110 24.16 0.31 1.51
CA PRO A 110 22.95 0.05 0.74
C PRO A 110 22.81 -1.41 0.29
N ASP A 111 23.89 -2.19 0.28
CA ASP A 111 23.93 -3.56 -0.27
C ASP A 111 23.40 -4.58 0.75
N THR A 112 22.09 -4.79 0.76
CA THR A 112 21.42 -5.62 1.77
C THR A 112 21.66 -7.12 1.58
N ASN A 113 21.94 -7.54 0.35
CA ASN A 113 22.17 -8.94 0.00
C ASN A 113 23.65 -9.29 -0.19
N GLY A 114 24.55 -8.30 -0.16
CA GLY A 114 26.00 -8.46 -0.20
C GLY A 114 26.58 -8.80 -1.57
N ASN A 115 25.84 -8.54 -2.66
CA ASN A 115 26.27 -8.87 -4.02
C ASN A 115 27.00 -7.71 -4.72
N GLY A 116 26.97 -6.50 -4.14
CA GLY A 116 27.58 -5.28 -4.66
C GLY A 116 26.87 -4.66 -5.87
N ILE A 117 25.61 -5.03 -6.11
CA ILE A 117 24.82 -4.66 -7.28
C ILE A 117 23.58 -3.89 -6.84
N GLY A 118 23.33 -2.77 -7.51
CA GLY A 118 22.02 -2.14 -7.57
C GLY A 118 21.45 -2.26 -8.98
N THR A 119 20.12 -2.28 -9.11
CA THR A 119 19.42 -2.36 -10.40
C THR A 119 18.52 -1.15 -10.62
N TYR A 120 18.58 -0.54 -11.80
CA TYR A 120 17.62 0.49 -12.22
C TYR A 120 16.96 0.13 -13.55
N PHE A 121 15.80 0.71 -13.83
CA PHE A 121 14.97 0.44 -15.00
C PHE A 121 14.82 1.71 -15.84
N ASN A 122 15.42 1.74 -17.02
CA ASN A 122 15.31 2.88 -17.92
C ASN A 122 15.67 2.51 -19.38
N GLN A 123 15.16 3.28 -20.33
CA GLN A 123 15.54 3.14 -21.72
C GLN A 123 16.92 3.79 -21.95
N ASN A 124 17.90 3.00 -22.39
CA ASN A 124 19.28 3.46 -22.64
C ASN A 124 19.37 4.73 -23.51
N GLU A 125 18.47 4.85 -24.49
CA GLU A 125 18.42 5.99 -25.42
C GLU A 125 17.95 7.30 -24.80
N CYS A 126 17.38 7.25 -23.61
CA CYS A 126 16.89 8.41 -22.86
C CYS A 126 17.95 9.03 -21.94
N GLY A 127 19.09 8.36 -21.77
CA GLY A 127 20.13 8.79 -20.83
C GLY A 127 19.65 8.69 -19.37
N PRO A 128 20.48 9.13 -18.42
CA PRO A 128 20.27 8.84 -16.99
C PRO A 128 19.12 9.63 -16.35
N TRP A 129 18.56 10.63 -17.06
CA TRP A 129 17.71 11.68 -16.50
C TRP A 129 16.36 11.20 -15.95
N HIS A 130 16.04 9.91 -16.02
CA HIS A 130 14.83 9.29 -15.49
C HIS A 130 15.11 7.93 -14.82
N ASP A 131 16.38 7.60 -14.53
CA ASP A 131 16.76 6.32 -13.95
C ASP A 131 16.00 6.05 -12.64
N ILE A 132 15.90 7.04 -11.75
CA ILE A 132 15.24 6.88 -10.46
C ILE A 132 13.71 6.92 -10.63
N TYR A 133 13.19 7.87 -11.41
CA TYR A 133 11.74 8.02 -11.61
C TYR A 133 11.10 6.76 -12.19
N ASN A 134 11.67 6.26 -13.29
CA ASN A 134 11.19 5.04 -13.93
C ASN A 134 11.35 3.82 -13.00
N SER A 135 12.45 3.73 -12.25
CA SER A 135 12.70 2.62 -11.35
C SER A 135 11.72 2.58 -10.18
N GLY A 136 11.46 3.70 -9.52
CA GLY A 136 10.52 3.74 -8.37
C GLY A 136 9.13 3.25 -8.77
N ILE A 137 8.69 3.61 -9.97
CA ILE A 137 7.40 3.14 -10.51
C ILE A 137 7.45 1.69 -10.96
N ALA A 138 8.52 1.25 -11.63
CA ALA A 138 8.70 -0.13 -12.05
C ALA A 138 8.70 -1.10 -10.86
N MET A 139 9.31 -0.70 -9.73
CA MET A 139 9.35 -1.48 -8.49
C MET A 139 7.94 -1.83 -7.99
N MET A 140 6.97 -0.91 -8.08
CA MET A 140 5.59 -1.19 -7.66
C MET A 140 4.97 -2.35 -8.46
N ALA A 141 5.15 -2.36 -9.79
CA ALA A 141 4.64 -3.45 -10.64
C ALA A 141 5.36 -4.77 -10.36
N ILE A 142 6.70 -4.74 -10.28
CA ILE A 142 7.49 -5.95 -10.00
C ILE A 142 7.06 -6.57 -8.66
N ALA A 143 6.86 -5.75 -7.62
CA ALA A 143 6.42 -6.18 -6.30
C ALA A 143 5.00 -6.79 -6.32
N ALA A 144 4.07 -6.16 -7.04
CA ALA A 144 2.67 -6.58 -7.11
C ALA A 144 2.44 -7.82 -8.00
N SER A 145 3.46 -8.26 -8.75
CA SER A 145 3.36 -9.47 -9.59
C SER A 145 3.03 -10.75 -8.80
N GLY A 146 3.35 -10.80 -7.50
CA GLY A 146 3.19 -12.00 -6.67
C GLY A 146 4.25 -13.08 -6.88
N HIS A 147 5.26 -12.83 -7.74
CA HIS A 147 6.27 -13.81 -8.14
C HIS A 147 7.68 -13.48 -7.65
N SER A 148 7.88 -13.49 -6.33
CA SER A 148 9.19 -13.21 -5.71
C SER A 148 10.26 -14.25 -6.09
N GLU A 149 9.86 -15.47 -6.46
CA GLU A 149 10.76 -16.49 -6.98
C GLU A 149 11.35 -16.15 -8.36
N LEU A 150 10.71 -15.23 -9.10
CA LEU A 150 11.18 -14.75 -10.39
C LEU A 150 11.92 -13.42 -10.28
N TYR A 151 11.40 -12.50 -9.45
CA TYR A 151 11.84 -11.10 -9.45
C TYR A 151 12.39 -10.62 -8.11
N GLY A 152 12.37 -11.44 -7.06
CA GLY A 152 12.75 -11.03 -5.69
C GLY A 152 14.18 -10.50 -5.58
N ASP A 153 15.15 -11.24 -6.13
CA ASP A 153 16.56 -10.82 -6.10
C ASP A 153 16.76 -9.48 -6.84
N MET A 154 16.18 -9.34 -8.04
CA MET A 154 16.27 -8.12 -8.84
C MET A 154 15.57 -6.93 -8.18
N LEU A 155 14.42 -7.17 -7.54
CA LEU A 155 13.71 -6.12 -6.81
C LEU A 155 14.49 -5.71 -5.55
N GLN A 156 15.19 -6.63 -4.88
CA GLN A 156 16.08 -6.26 -3.78
C GLN A 156 17.26 -5.42 -4.29
N ASP A 157 17.87 -5.78 -5.42
CA ASP A 157 18.91 -4.95 -6.04
C ASP A 157 18.36 -3.55 -6.44
N ALA A 158 17.08 -3.45 -6.80
CA ALA A 158 16.44 -2.16 -7.05
C ALA A 158 16.21 -1.33 -5.77
N VAL A 159 15.86 -1.97 -4.66
CA VAL A 159 15.83 -1.32 -3.33
C VAL A 159 17.23 -0.83 -2.95
N ASP A 160 18.25 -1.65 -3.17
CA ASP A 160 19.64 -1.32 -2.87
C ASP A 160 20.16 -0.17 -3.76
N TYR A 161 19.71 -0.11 -5.03
CA TYR A 161 19.95 1.05 -5.90
C TYR A 161 19.31 2.33 -5.36
N MET A 162 18.06 2.28 -4.89
CA MET A 162 17.40 3.46 -4.30
C MET A 162 18.10 3.92 -3.03
N ALA A 163 18.55 2.98 -2.19
CA ALA A 163 19.34 3.27 -1.00
C ALA A 163 20.69 3.92 -1.34
N TRP A 164 21.34 3.45 -2.41
CA TRP A 164 22.60 4.01 -2.90
C TRP A 164 22.42 5.40 -3.54
N ALA A 165 21.29 5.63 -4.20
CA ALA A 165 21.00 6.85 -4.94
C ALA A 165 20.39 7.98 -4.09
N GLN A 166 20.08 7.72 -2.82
CA GLN A 166 19.53 8.72 -1.89
C GLN A 166 20.56 9.82 -1.62
N ALA A 167 20.12 11.07 -1.63
CA ALA A 167 21.01 12.21 -1.46
C ALA A 167 21.69 12.20 -0.08
N ASP A 168 23.03 12.13 -0.06
CA ASP A 168 23.87 12.11 1.14
C ASP A 168 23.86 13.45 1.91
N GLU A 169 24.40 13.44 3.14
CA GLU A 169 24.57 14.63 4.00
C GLU A 169 25.26 15.80 3.29
N ALA A 170 26.21 15.53 2.41
CA ALA A 170 26.94 16.55 1.66
C ALA A 170 26.06 17.37 0.69
N CYS A 171 24.86 16.87 0.37
CA CYS A 171 23.90 17.53 -0.51
C CYS A 171 23.06 18.61 0.20
N GLY A 172 23.27 18.83 1.51
CA GLY A 172 22.65 19.92 2.26
C GLY A 172 21.12 19.75 2.37
N LEU A 173 20.35 20.75 1.94
CA LEU A 173 18.88 20.71 1.99
C LEU A 173 18.25 19.59 1.15
N HIS A 174 19.01 18.96 0.26
CA HIS A 174 18.52 17.86 -0.55
C HIS A 174 18.68 16.49 0.13
N ARG A 175 19.39 16.43 1.27
CA ARG A 175 19.67 15.21 2.02
C ARG A 175 18.40 14.39 2.27
N GLY A 176 18.49 13.08 2.06
CA GLY A 176 17.43 12.11 2.33
C GLY A 176 16.36 11.98 1.25
N GLY A 177 16.31 12.91 0.28
CA GLY A 177 15.41 12.83 -0.87
C GLY A 177 16.06 12.19 -2.09
N TRP A 178 15.32 12.22 -3.21
CA TRP A 178 15.77 11.73 -4.51
C TRP A 178 15.41 12.70 -5.65
N ARG A 179 16.30 12.80 -6.64
CA ARG A 179 16.01 13.37 -7.97
C ARG A 179 15.77 12.26 -9.00
N TYR A 180 15.57 12.65 -10.25
CA TYR A 180 15.32 11.73 -11.35
C TYR A 180 16.52 10.81 -11.71
N GLN A 181 17.71 11.13 -11.23
CA GLN A 181 18.94 10.35 -11.38
C GLN A 181 19.81 10.50 -10.11
N PRO A 182 20.82 9.66 -9.89
CA PRO A 182 21.73 9.81 -8.75
C PRO A 182 22.54 11.11 -8.83
N ASP A 183 22.13 12.13 -8.08
CA ASP A 183 22.79 13.43 -7.97
C ASP A 183 22.52 14.11 -6.62
N CYS A 184 23.21 15.22 -6.34
CA CYS A 184 22.97 16.04 -5.14
C CYS A 184 21.82 17.04 -5.38
N ASP A 185 20.62 16.54 -5.68
CA ASP A 185 19.37 17.29 -5.79
C ASP A 185 18.21 16.38 -5.35
N SER A 186 17.05 16.96 -5.02
CA SER A 186 15.84 16.27 -4.56
C SER A 186 14.59 17.10 -4.84
N ASP A 187 13.48 16.43 -5.18
CA ASP A 187 12.13 17.01 -5.12
C ASP A 187 11.08 16.01 -4.63
N ASN A 188 9.96 16.54 -4.14
CA ASN A 188 8.91 15.71 -3.53
C ASN A 188 7.95 15.05 -4.53
N SER A 189 8.04 15.42 -5.81
CA SER A 189 7.35 14.66 -6.84
C SER A 189 8.02 13.30 -7.02
N ASN A 190 9.35 13.30 -7.13
CA ASN A 190 10.13 12.11 -7.39
C ASN A 190 10.40 11.29 -6.12
N ALA A 191 10.72 11.94 -4.99
CA ALA A 191 10.85 11.25 -3.70
C ALA A 191 9.57 10.45 -3.36
N GLY A 192 8.39 11.03 -3.60
CA GLY A 192 7.11 10.35 -3.42
C GLY A 192 6.94 9.09 -4.28
N TYR A 193 7.37 9.09 -5.55
CA TYR A 193 7.29 7.89 -6.39
C TYR A 193 8.33 6.83 -6.00
N VAL A 194 9.53 7.24 -5.56
CA VAL A 194 10.54 6.32 -5.02
C VAL A 194 10.01 5.64 -3.78
N THR A 195 9.40 6.39 -2.86
CA THR A 195 8.92 5.86 -1.59
C THR A 195 7.75 4.92 -1.80
N LEU A 196 6.85 5.20 -2.75
CA LEU A 196 5.84 4.22 -3.18
C LEU A 196 6.48 2.90 -3.65
N GLY A 197 7.50 2.96 -4.51
CA GLY A 197 8.25 1.76 -4.95
C GLY A 197 8.86 0.98 -3.78
N LEU A 198 9.53 1.68 -2.85
CA LEU A 198 10.10 1.09 -1.64
C LEU A 198 9.02 0.44 -0.76
N GLY A 199 7.91 1.14 -0.53
CA GLY A 199 6.81 0.63 0.29
C GLY A 199 6.13 -0.60 -0.31
N PHE A 200 6.00 -0.66 -1.63
CA PHE A 200 5.54 -1.88 -2.32
C PHE A 200 6.55 -3.03 -2.19
N ALA A 201 7.85 -2.76 -2.28
CA ALA A 201 8.88 -3.79 -2.08
C ALA A 201 8.86 -4.36 -0.64
N GLU A 202 8.73 -3.50 0.36
CA GLU A 202 8.65 -3.88 1.79
C GLU A 202 7.31 -4.51 2.18
N ALA A 203 6.22 -4.15 1.51
CA ALA A 203 4.90 -4.70 1.80
C ALA A 203 4.91 -6.24 1.70
N PRO A 204 4.17 -6.95 2.58
CA PRO A 204 4.04 -8.39 2.46
C PRO A 204 3.20 -8.78 1.23
N PRO A 205 3.29 -10.04 0.78
CA PRO A 205 2.34 -10.58 -0.19
C PRO A 205 0.90 -10.39 0.29
N PRO A 206 -0.07 -10.20 -0.63
CA PRO A 206 0.06 -10.28 -2.08
C PRO A 206 0.51 -8.99 -2.77
N PHE A 207 0.66 -7.88 -2.04
CA PHE A 207 0.96 -6.56 -2.64
C PHE A 207 2.45 -6.24 -2.76
N GLY A 208 3.31 -7.06 -2.16
CA GLY A 208 4.74 -6.91 -2.19
C GLY A 208 5.47 -8.20 -1.84
N PHE A 209 6.79 -8.12 -1.65
CA PHE A 209 7.66 -9.29 -1.42
C PHE A 209 8.20 -9.38 0.01
N GLY A 210 7.95 -8.39 0.87
CA GLY A 210 8.53 -8.36 2.22
C GLY A 210 10.03 -8.13 2.21
N LEU A 211 10.54 -7.35 1.25
CA LEU A 211 11.96 -7.05 1.11
C LEU A 211 12.45 -6.07 2.17
N THR A 212 13.76 -6.03 2.37
CA THR A 212 14.37 -5.18 3.40
C THR A 212 14.73 -3.84 2.80
N ILE A 213 14.15 -2.76 3.34
CA ILE A 213 14.68 -1.40 3.19
C ILE A 213 15.73 -1.19 4.28
N PRO A 214 16.98 -0.79 3.96
CA PRO A 214 17.94 -0.44 5.00
C PRO A 214 17.38 0.66 5.93
N GLN A 215 17.52 0.49 7.24
CA GLN A 215 16.96 1.45 8.21
C GLN A 215 17.47 2.88 7.99
N PHE A 216 18.74 3.05 7.59
CA PHE A 216 19.28 4.39 7.33
C PHE A 216 18.52 5.14 6.23
N VAL A 217 17.91 4.44 5.27
CA VAL A 217 17.12 5.08 4.21
C VAL A 217 15.89 5.76 4.78
N LYS A 218 15.23 5.11 5.75
CA LYS A 218 14.08 5.67 6.48
C LYS A 218 14.53 6.80 7.41
N ASP A 219 15.67 6.65 8.07
CA ASP A 219 16.22 7.68 8.95
C ASP A 219 16.57 8.96 8.15
N GLU A 220 17.20 8.82 6.98
CA GLU A 220 17.52 9.93 6.09
C GLU A 220 16.25 10.54 5.44
N LEU A 221 15.29 9.71 5.03
CA LEU A 221 14.00 10.19 4.53
C LEU A 221 13.26 11.02 5.57
N SER A 222 13.34 10.66 6.86
CA SER A 222 12.74 11.44 7.94
C SER A 222 13.29 12.88 8.01
N ILE A 223 14.55 13.09 7.62
CA ILE A 223 15.18 14.43 7.50
C ILE A 223 14.64 15.18 6.28
N TRP A 224 14.45 14.47 5.16
CA TRP A 224 13.86 15.05 3.95
C TRP A 224 12.43 15.53 4.19
N ILE A 225 11.61 14.72 4.86
CA ILE A 225 10.24 15.06 5.26
C ILE A 225 10.21 16.36 6.06
N ASP A 226 11.06 16.48 7.08
CA ASP A 226 11.20 17.71 7.89
C ASP A 226 11.66 18.91 7.05
N THR A 227 12.48 18.68 6.03
CA THR A 227 13.00 19.75 5.17
C THR A 227 11.99 20.27 4.14
N ILE A 228 11.07 19.40 3.69
CA ILE A 228 10.15 19.69 2.57
C ILE A 228 8.74 20.04 3.03
N GLN A 229 8.39 19.74 4.27
CA GLN A 229 7.15 20.17 4.86
C GLN A 229 7.20 21.67 5.20
N ASP A 230 6.10 22.37 4.93
CA ASP A 230 5.91 23.76 5.31
C ASP A 230 5.74 23.88 6.82
N ASP A 231 6.53 24.78 7.43
CA ASP A 231 6.51 25.04 8.87
C ASP A 231 5.17 25.68 9.27
N VAL A 232 4.56 25.19 10.36
CA VAL A 232 3.32 25.79 10.88
C VAL A 232 3.59 27.16 11.51
N ASP A 233 3.42 28.23 10.73
CA ASP A 233 3.67 29.62 11.13
C ASP A 233 2.46 30.56 10.98
N GLY A 234 1.32 29.99 10.55
CA GLY A 234 0.02 30.63 10.47
C GLY A 234 -0.34 31.14 9.07
N ASP A 235 0.36 30.67 8.04
CA ASP A 235 0.06 30.96 6.65
C ASP A 235 -0.88 29.89 6.04
N PRO A 236 -1.33 30.04 4.78
CA PRO A 236 -2.22 29.06 4.16
C PRO A 236 -1.56 27.71 3.83
N ASP A 237 -0.23 27.66 3.74
CA ASP A 237 0.55 26.51 3.31
C ASP A 237 0.98 25.61 4.48
N ASP A 238 0.83 26.07 5.74
CA ASP A 238 1.10 25.36 7.00
C ASP A 238 0.94 23.83 6.86
N GLY A 239 1.99 23.05 7.12
CA GLY A 239 1.95 21.58 7.12
C GLY A 239 1.88 20.91 5.75
N GLY A 240 1.66 21.66 4.67
CA GLY A 240 1.68 21.16 3.29
C GLY A 240 3.09 20.83 2.81
N SER A 241 3.19 20.18 1.64
CA SER A 241 4.50 19.79 1.08
C SER A 241 4.96 20.73 -0.05
N TRP A 242 6.18 21.25 0.06
CA TRP A 242 6.87 21.96 -1.00
C TRP A 242 7.28 21.03 -2.15
N TYR A 243 7.53 21.59 -3.34
CA TYR A 243 8.10 20.82 -4.45
C TYR A 243 9.61 20.56 -4.25
N SER A 244 10.37 21.58 -3.89
CA SER A 244 11.83 21.49 -3.70
C SER A 244 12.26 22.52 -2.66
N PRO A 245 13.26 22.22 -1.80
CA PRO A 245 13.76 23.17 -0.81
C PRO A 245 14.42 24.40 -1.47
N SER A 246 14.85 24.27 -2.72
CA SER A 246 15.37 25.39 -3.50
C SER A 246 14.34 26.49 -3.78
N TRP A 247 13.05 26.23 -3.55
CA TRP A 247 11.95 27.14 -3.86
C TRP A 247 11.31 27.76 -2.62
N ALA A 248 11.99 27.73 -1.46
CA ALA A 248 11.47 28.24 -0.19
C ALA A 248 10.96 29.70 -0.19
N PHE A 249 11.34 30.53 -1.18
CA PHE A 249 10.82 31.91 -1.29
C PHE A 249 9.48 32.03 -2.04
N TYR A 250 9.11 31.00 -2.81
CA TYR A 250 7.85 30.85 -3.53
C TYR A 250 7.48 29.37 -3.55
N PRO A 251 7.20 28.78 -2.37
CA PRO A 251 6.96 27.36 -2.27
C PRO A 251 5.71 27.01 -3.10
N TRP A 252 5.84 25.99 -3.93
CA TRP A 252 4.70 25.43 -4.64
C TRP A 252 4.14 24.30 -3.77
N VAL A 253 3.04 24.56 -3.05
CA VAL A 253 2.43 23.63 -2.09
C VAL A 253 1.08 23.18 -2.65
N ASN A 254 0.81 21.86 -2.61
CA ASN A 254 -0.49 21.32 -3.04
C ASN A 254 -0.77 19.93 -2.47
N ILE A 255 -2.05 19.53 -2.56
CA ILE A 255 -2.57 18.25 -2.06
C ILE A 255 -1.84 17.04 -2.66
N LEU A 256 -1.42 17.09 -3.93
CA LEU A 256 -0.69 15.99 -4.56
C LEU A 256 0.59 15.67 -3.78
N LYS A 257 1.40 16.69 -3.51
CA LYS A 257 2.67 16.51 -2.80
C LYS A 257 2.46 16.23 -1.32
N THR A 258 1.46 16.84 -0.71
CA THR A 258 1.12 16.55 0.70
C THR A 258 0.62 15.11 0.88
N GLY A 259 -0.12 14.56 -0.10
CA GLY A 259 -0.49 13.14 -0.12
C GLY A 259 0.73 12.19 -0.18
N ASN A 260 1.74 12.53 -1.00
CA ASN A 260 3.02 11.82 -0.99
C ASN A 260 3.68 11.90 0.39
N LEU A 261 3.73 13.11 0.97
CA LEU A 261 4.36 13.37 2.25
C LEU A 261 3.73 12.52 3.37
N ILE A 262 2.40 12.37 3.40
CA ILE A 262 1.70 11.49 4.36
C ILE A 262 2.16 10.03 4.19
N PHE A 263 2.28 9.54 2.95
CA PHE A 263 2.78 8.20 2.71
C PHE A 263 4.23 8.03 3.18
N GLU A 264 5.10 9.00 2.91
CA GLU A 264 6.50 9.01 3.36
C GLU A 264 6.60 8.97 4.89
N MET A 265 5.77 9.77 5.58
CA MET A 265 5.65 9.78 7.04
C MET A 265 5.30 8.39 7.59
N VAL A 266 4.31 7.72 7.00
CA VAL A 266 3.95 6.34 7.40
C VAL A 266 5.10 5.37 7.16
N LEU A 267 5.81 5.49 6.03
CA LEU A 267 6.94 4.62 5.69
C LEU A 267 8.10 4.72 6.70
N VAL A 268 8.34 5.92 7.25
CA VAL A 268 9.35 6.15 8.30
C VAL A 268 8.84 5.87 9.72
N GLY A 269 7.58 5.47 9.88
CA GLY A 269 6.99 5.05 11.15
C GLY A 269 6.24 6.15 11.91
N ASP A 270 5.91 7.27 11.27
CA ASP A 270 5.00 8.24 11.87
C ASP A 270 3.59 7.66 11.99
N THR A 271 2.84 8.16 12.96
CA THR A 271 1.48 7.71 13.26
C THR A 271 0.53 8.91 13.27
N ALA A 272 -0.77 8.68 13.40
CA ALA A 272 -1.77 9.73 13.59
C ALA A 272 -1.50 10.62 14.84
N GLY A 273 -0.62 10.18 15.77
CA GLY A 273 -0.18 10.96 16.92
C GLY A 273 1.07 11.83 16.68
N THR A 274 1.76 11.67 15.54
CA THR A 274 2.96 12.44 15.22
C THR A 274 2.57 13.86 14.76
N PRO A 275 3.12 14.94 15.36
CA PRO A 275 2.74 16.32 15.02
C PRO A 275 2.83 16.64 13.52
N ARG A 276 3.97 16.35 12.88
CA ARG A 276 4.15 16.61 11.44
C ARG A 276 3.15 15.88 10.55
N HIS A 277 2.69 14.70 10.97
CA HIS A 277 1.64 13.97 10.26
C HIS A 277 0.28 14.66 10.43
N GLN A 278 -0.04 15.13 11.64
CA GLN A 278 -1.26 15.91 11.89
C GLN A 278 -1.26 17.19 11.05
N ASP A 279 -0.15 17.93 11.02
CA ASP A 279 -0.02 19.16 10.24
C ASP A 279 -0.27 18.93 8.73
N ALA A 280 0.22 17.81 8.18
CA ALA A 280 -0.03 17.42 6.80
C ALA A 280 -1.50 17.04 6.53
N VAL A 281 -2.15 16.33 7.46
CA VAL A 281 -3.59 16.01 7.36
C VAL A 281 -4.42 17.29 7.45
N ASP A 282 -4.11 18.20 8.38
CA ASP A 282 -4.80 19.47 8.51
C ASP A 282 -4.70 20.31 7.21
N TYR A 283 -3.56 20.24 6.49
CA TYR A 283 -3.42 20.86 5.17
C TYR A 283 -4.38 20.23 4.13
N ILE A 284 -4.45 18.90 4.09
CA ILE A 284 -5.40 18.19 3.22
C ILE A 284 -6.84 18.62 3.51
N GLU A 285 -7.22 18.71 4.79
CA GLU A 285 -8.56 19.11 5.23
C GLU A 285 -8.89 20.54 4.81
N ARG A 286 -7.97 21.49 5.00
CA ARG A 286 -8.14 22.89 4.56
C ARG A 286 -8.37 23.03 3.06
N HIS A 287 -7.66 22.25 2.26
CA HIS A 287 -7.69 22.33 0.80
C HIS A 287 -8.65 21.30 0.15
N TRP A 288 -9.37 20.49 0.94
CA TRP A 288 -10.17 19.39 0.41
C TRP A 288 -11.24 19.85 -0.59
N GLN A 289 -11.91 20.97 -0.30
CA GLN A 289 -13.02 21.49 -1.11
C GLN A 289 -12.58 22.57 -2.11
N ASP A 290 -11.28 22.73 -2.36
CA ASP A 290 -10.79 23.68 -3.34
C ASP A 290 -11.26 23.33 -4.76
N GLN A 291 -11.95 24.29 -5.39
CA GLN A 291 -12.50 24.14 -6.75
C GLN A 291 -11.44 24.43 -7.83
N ASN A 292 -10.28 23.80 -7.70
CA ASN A 292 -9.15 23.88 -8.61
C ASN A 292 -8.37 22.55 -8.59
N THR A 293 -7.44 22.37 -9.52
CA THR A 293 -6.53 21.20 -9.59
C THR A 293 -5.15 21.48 -9.00
N ASP A 294 -4.96 22.70 -8.48
CA ASP A 294 -3.76 23.19 -7.81
C ASP A 294 -4.14 24.46 -7.01
N PRO A 295 -4.08 24.46 -5.66
CA PRO A 295 -3.51 23.42 -4.80
C PRO A 295 -4.42 22.19 -4.51
N GLY A 296 -5.69 22.23 -4.90
CA GLY A 296 -6.67 21.17 -4.64
C GLY A 296 -6.56 19.95 -5.57
N TRP A 297 -7.35 18.91 -5.29
CA TRP A 297 -7.38 17.68 -6.11
C TRP A 297 -8.39 17.72 -7.28
N GLY A 298 -9.16 18.81 -7.40
CA GLY A 298 -10.20 18.95 -8.42
C GLY A 298 -11.64 18.76 -7.92
N TYR A 299 -11.93 19.12 -6.66
CA TYR A 299 -13.29 19.09 -6.11
C TYR A 299 -14.25 19.93 -6.98
N ASN A 300 -15.26 19.28 -7.57
CA ASN A 300 -16.18 19.90 -8.55
C ASN A 300 -15.52 20.50 -9.81
N VAL A 301 -14.34 20.03 -10.20
CA VAL A 301 -13.63 20.44 -11.43
C VAL A 301 -13.66 19.32 -12.47
N TYR A 302 -13.76 19.68 -13.75
CA TYR A 302 -13.66 18.74 -14.89
C TYR A 302 -12.61 19.23 -15.91
N PRO A 303 -11.61 18.39 -16.26
CA PRO A 303 -11.23 17.15 -15.59
C PRO A 303 -10.67 17.44 -14.18
N ALA A 304 -10.83 16.49 -13.26
CA ALA A 304 -10.15 16.55 -11.96
C ALA A 304 -8.68 16.10 -12.07
N ASN A 305 -7.89 16.30 -11.01
CA ASN A 305 -6.49 15.88 -10.98
C ASN A 305 -6.38 14.42 -10.50
N TYR A 306 -6.47 13.48 -11.44
CA TYR A 306 -6.47 12.05 -11.13
C TYR A 306 -5.16 11.59 -10.49
N GLN A 307 -4.02 12.23 -10.81
CA GLN A 307 -2.76 11.93 -10.14
C GLN A 307 -2.83 12.32 -8.66
N ALA A 308 -3.32 13.52 -8.35
CA ALA A 308 -3.51 13.95 -6.97
C ALA A 308 -4.44 12.99 -6.21
N MET A 309 -5.55 12.55 -6.82
CA MET A 309 -6.46 11.58 -6.21
C MET A 309 -5.78 10.24 -5.90
N PHE A 310 -4.99 9.70 -6.83
CA PHE A 310 -4.26 8.44 -6.63
C PHE A 310 -3.27 8.55 -5.48
N ILE A 311 -2.44 9.60 -5.47
CA ILE A 311 -1.42 9.82 -4.45
C ILE A 311 -2.06 10.08 -3.09
N LEU A 312 -3.08 10.92 -3.04
CA LEU A 312 -3.81 11.23 -1.81
C LEU A 312 -4.45 9.99 -1.20
N LYS A 313 -5.09 9.16 -2.03
CA LYS A 313 -5.63 7.88 -1.60
C LYS A 313 -4.54 7.00 -0.98
N LYS A 314 -3.38 6.87 -1.64
CA LYS A 314 -2.27 6.08 -1.09
C LYS A 314 -1.81 6.60 0.28
N GLY A 315 -1.62 7.91 0.42
CA GLY A 315 -1.30 8.52 1.72
C GLY A 315 -2.34 8.17 2.79
N LEU A 316 -3.62 8.46 2.54
CA LEU A 316 -4.71 8.27 3.50
C LEU A 316 -4.96 6.80 3.85
N ASP A 317 -4.89 5.88 2.87
CA ASP A 317 -5.05 4.44 3.10
C ASP A 317 -3.94 3.86 3.97
N PHE A 318 -2.69 4.21 3.68
CA PHE A 318 -1.55 3.72 4.46
C PHE A 318 -1.52 4.35 5.85
N ALA A 319 -1.91 5.61 5.97
CA ALA A 319 -2.09 6.31 7.25
C ALA A 319 -3.32 5.86 8.05
N ARG A 320 -4.18 5.01 7.47
CA ARG A 320 -5.42 4.52 8.10
C ARG A 320 -6.37 5.64 8.50
N ILE A 321 -6.53 6.63 7.64
CA ILE A 321 -7.46 7.74 7.85
C ILE A 321 -8.76 7.40 7.11
N PRO A 322 -9.84 6.98 7.80
CA PRO A 322 -11.09 6.60 7.15
C PRO A 322 -11.96 7.81 6.80
N LEU A 323 -11.82 8.90 7.55
CA LEU A 323 -12.64 10.11 7.46
C LEU A 323 -11.74 11.33 7.68
N LEU A 324 -12.12 12.46 7.09
CA LEU A 324 -11.51 13.77 7.30
C LEU A 324 -12.40 14.66 8.16
N ASP A 325 -11.80 15.58 8.92
CA ASP A 325 -12.45 16.63 9.70
C ASP A 325 -12.39 17.97 8.95
N LEU A 326 -13.38 18.23 8.10
CA LEU A 326 -13.35 19.43 7.24
C LEU A 326 -13.89 20.68 7.92
N ASP A 327 -14.53 20.56 9.09
CA ASP A 327 -15.09 21.69 9.83
C ASP A 327 -14.23 22.13 11.04
N GLY A 328 -13.20 21.35 11.36
CA GLY A 328 -12.17 21.64 12.36
C GLY A 328 -12.68 21.53 13.79
N VAL A 329 -13.75 20.76 14.04
CA VAL A 329 -14.32 20.59 15.38
C VAL A 329 -13.70 19.43 16.17
N GLY A 330 -12.72 18.74 15.60
CA GLY A 330 -11.99 17.61 16.16
C GLY A 330 -12.72 16.27 16.01
N THR A 331 -13.64 16.14 15.05
CA THR A 331 -14.42 14.92 14.84
C THR A 331 -14.55 14.61 13.35
N PRO A 332 -13.70 13.71 12.81
CA PRO A 332 -13.75 13.33 11.40
C PRO A 332 -15.10 12.73 10.99
N GLU A 333 -15.70 13.28 9.94
CA GLU A 333 -17.04 12.94 9.46
C GLU A 333 -17.16 12.85 7.93
N HIS A 334 -16.14 13.28 7.19
CA HIS A 334 -16.15 13.29 5.73
C HIS A 334 -15.51 12.04 5.12
N ASP A 335 -16.32 11.26 4.39
CA ASP A 335 -15.87 10.11 3.61
C ASP A 335 -15.20 10.57 2.31
N TRP A 336 -13.89 10.76 2.41
CA TRP A 336 -13.06 11.24 1.31
C TRP A 336 -13.03 10.28 0.12
N PHE A 337 -13.11 8.97 0.36
CA PHE A 337 -13.08 7.97 -0.70
C PHE A 337 -14.36 8.00 -1.52
N LEU A 338 -15.51 8.13 -0.85
CA LEU A 338 -16.80 8.27 -1.50
C LEU A 338 -16.82 9.47 -2.46
N GLU A 339 -16.25 10.61 -2.04
CA GLU A 339 -16.16 11.82 -2.85
C GLU A 339 -15.25 11.64 -4.07
N ILE A 340 -14.03 11.12 -3.88
CA ILE A 340 -13.09 10.83 -4.98
C ILE A 340 -13.71 9.84 -5.98
N ALA A 341 -14.26 8.73 -5.50
CA ALA A 341 -14.83 7.68 -6.34
C ALA A 341 -16.04 8.19 -7.15
N THR A 342 -16.89 9.02 -6.53
CA THR A 342 -18.01 9.67 -7.22
C THR A 342 -17.51 10.55 -8.35
N VAL A 343 -16.45 11.33 -8.14
CA VAL A 343 -15.87 12.17 -9.20
C VAL A 343 -15.31 11.31 -10.33
N ILE A 344 -14.52 10.28 -10.01
CA ILE A 344 -13.90 9.41 -11.01
C ILE A 344 -14.95 8.73 -11.90
N VAL A 345 -15.96 8.10 -11.30
CA VAL A 345 -17.06 7.44 -12.02
C VAL A 345 -17.77 8.42 -12.97
N ASN A 346 -18.07 9.63 -12.50
CA ASN A 346 -18.79 10.64 -13.29
C ASN A 346 -17.97 11.23 -14.45
N GLN A 347 -16.64 11.09 -14.44
CA GLN A 347 -15.75 11.65 -15.45
C GLN A 347 -15.24 10.63 -16.48
N GLN A 348 -15.65 9.37 -16.38
CA GLN A 348 -15.28 8.34 -17.36
C GLN A 348 -15.91 8.61 -18.73
N ASN A 349 -15.12 8.49 -19.79
CA ASN A 349 -15.59 8.55 -21.17
C ASN A 349 -16.37 7.27 -21.54
N THR A 350 -17.21 7.34 -22.58
CA THR A 350 -18.02 6.19 -22.99
C THR A 350 -17.23 5.03 -23.60
N ASP A 351 -15.94 5.22 -23.92
CA ASP A 351 -15.04 4.16 -24.38
C ASP A 351 -14.28 3.47 -23.23
N GLY A 352 -14.50 3.90 -21.98
CA GLY A 352 -13.85 3.37 -20.79
C GLY A 352 -12.62 4.17 -20.34
N SER A 353 -12.10 5.09 -21.15
CA SER A 353 -10.95 5.94 -20.78
C SER A 353 -11.38 7.09 -19.86
N TRP A 354 -10.40 7.81 -19.31
CA TRP A 354 -10.61 9.15 -18.75
C TRP A 354 -10.04 10.23 -19.69
N PRO A 355 -10.55 11.48 -19.61
CA PRO A 355 -10.01 12.60 -20.38
C PRO A 355 -8.56 12.90 -19.99
N TRP A 356 -7.86 13.65 -20.84
CA TRP A 356 -6.56 14.22 -20.50
C TRP A 356 -6.70 15.08 -19.25
N CYS A 357 -5.68 15.06 -18.41
CA CYS A 357 -5.66 15.69 -17.09
C CYS A 357 -4.31 16.39 -16.91
N ASP A 358 -4.15 17.11 -15.81
CA ASP A 358 -2.87 17.74 -15.50
C ASP A 358 -1.76 16.67 -15.45
N TRP A 359 -0.65 16.98 -16.11
CA TRP A 359 0.56 16.16 -16.16
C TRP A 359 0.44 14.78 -16.85
N GLY A 360 -0.73 14.44 -17.42
CA GLY A 360 -0.97 13.14 -18.04
C GLY A 360 -1.70 13.20 -19.38
N ASP A 361 -1.40 12.25 -20.26
CA ASP A 361 -2.24 11.92 -21.40
C ASP A 361 -3.38 10.96 -21.01
N SER A 362 -4.17 10.51 -21.99
CA SER A 362 -5.27 9.58 -21.74
C SER A 362 -4.86 8.24 -21.11
N ILE A 363 -3.64 7.74 -21.33
CA ILE A 363 -3.18 6.48 -20.73
C ILE A 363 -2.90 6.72 -19.24
N LEU A 364 -2.09 7.73 -18.89
CA LEU A 364 -1.79 8.03 -17.49
C LEU A 364 -3.04 8.44 -16.72
N CYS A 365 -3.86 9.32 -17.28
CA CYS A 365 -5.08 9.79 -16.62
C CYS A 365 -6.08 8.66 -16.39
N THR A 366 -6.23 7.73 -17.34
CA THR A 366 -7.04 6.51 -17.15
C THR A 366 -6.45 5.64 -16.05
N THR A 367 -5.13 5.48 -16.03
CA THR A 367 -4.44 4.62 -15.06
C THR A 367 -4.55 5.18 -13.64
N TRP A 368 -4.29 6.48 -13.45
CA TRP A 368 -4.44 7.13 -12.14
C TRP A 368 -5.89 7.15 -11.66
N ALA A 369 -6.86 7.40 -12.54
CA ALA A 369 -8.28 7.32 -12.19
C ALA A 369 -8.64 5.90 -11.70
N LEU A 370 -8.19 4.86 -12.40
CA LEU A 370 -8.41 3.48 -12.00
C LEU A 370 -7.72 3.13 -10.68
N LEU A 371 -6.47 3.56 -10.48
CA LEU A 371 -5.73 3.31 -9.23
C LEU A 371 -6.35 4.07 -8.04
N ALA A 372 -6.97 5.23 -8.29
CA ALA A 372 -7.66 6.03 -7.27
C ALA A 372 -9.03 5.47 -6.85
N VAL A 373 -9.61 4.54 -7.60
CA VAL A 373 -10.81 3.78 -7.17
C VAL A 373 -10.51 2.32 -6.82
N GLU A 374 -9.25 1.91 -6.92
CA GLU A 374 -8.86 0.57 -6.51
C GLU A 374 -9.06 0.41 -5.00
N PRO A 375 -9.74 -0.65 -4.52
CA PRO A 375 -9.82 -0.97 -3.10
C PRO A 375 -8.47 -1.47 -2.60
N PHE A 376 -7.50 -0.57 -2.50
CA PHE A 376 -6.20 -0.83 -1.92
C PHE A 376 -6.25 -0.46 -0.44
N VAL A 377 -6.35 -1.45 0.44
CA VAL A 377 -6.06 -1.29 1.86
C VAL A 377 -5.10 -2.41 2.22
N PRO A 378 -3.79 -2.14 2.38
CA PRO A 378 -2.85 -3.17 2.79
C PRO A 378 -3.32 -3.70 4.14
N PRO A 379 -3.12 -4.98 4.47
CA PRO A 379 -3.58 -5.49 5.76
C PRO A 379 -2.92 -4.71 6.89
N SER A 380 -3.69 -4.21 7.87
CA SER A 380 -3.13 -3.54 9.05
C SER A 380 -2.26 -4.52 9.87
N PRO A 381 -1.07 -4.13 10.36
CA PRO A 381 -0.36 -4.92 11.34
C PRO A 381 -1.22 -5.15 12.58
N ALA A 382 -1.27 -6.38 13.09
CA ALA A 382 -1.97 -6.73 14.31
C ALA A 382 -1.01 -7.38 15.31
N PRO A 383 -1.08 -7.04 16.61
CA PRO A 383 -0.24 -7.67 17.62
C PRO A 383 -0.72 -9.11 17.88
N ILE A 384 0.08 -10.08 17.46
CA ILE A 384 -0.21 -11.51 17.63
C ILE A 384 0.72 -12.12 18.67
N ASP A 385 0.17 -13.01 19.48
CA ASP A 385 0.91 -13.83 20.44
C ASP A 385 0.42 -15.29 20.37
N ILE A 386 1.34 -16.19 20.07
CA ILE A 386 1.13 -17.63 20.04
C ILE A 386 1.56 -18.20 21.38
N LYS A 387 0.65 -18.84 22.11
CA LYS A 387 0.84 -19.22 23.51
C LYS A 387 1.15 -18.02 24.43
N PRO A 388 0.18 -17.10 24.60
CA PRO A 388 0.34 -16.00 25.53
C PRO A 388 0.84 -16.43 26.92
N GLY A 389 1.86 -15.72 27.42
CA GLY A 389 2.56 -16.03 28.68
C GLY A 389 3.66 -17.09 28.55
N SER A 390 4.18 -17.32 27.33
CA SER A 390 5.32 -18.19 27.06
C SER A 390 6.32 -17.45 26.17
N CYS A 391 7.62 -17.56 26.43
CA CYS A 391 8.64 -17.24 25.43
C CYS A 391 9.94 -18.00 25.75
N PRO A 392 10.50 -18.83 24.84
CA PRO A 392 10.03 -19.08 23.48
C PRO A 392 8.66 -19.79 23.47
N ASN A 393 7.97 -19.77 22.32
CA ASN A 393 6.67 -20.40 22.14
C ASN A 393 6.82 -21.83 21.62
N PRO A 394 6.75 -22.88 22.48
CA PRO A 394 7.05 -24.23 22.04
C PRO A 394 5.92 -24.80 21.18
N LEU A 395 6.22 -25.29 19.98
CA LEU A 395 5.28 -26.09 19.18
C LEU A 395 5.76 -27.55 19.12
N ASN A 396 5.11 -28.42 19.90
CA ASN A 396 5.43 -29.84 19.90
C ASN A 396 4.68 -30.58 18.77
N VAL A 397 5.44 -31.10 17.81
CA VAL A 397 4.86 -31.76 16.62
C VAL A 397 4.14 -33.07 16.92
N LYS A 398 4.34 -33.66 18.11
CA LYS A 398 3.67 -34.89 18.55
C LYS A 398 2.49 -34.63 19.48
N GLU A 399 2.32 -33.40 19.96
CA GLU A 399 1.29 -33.07 20.94
C GLU A 399 -0.08 -32.95 20.27
N ASN A 400 -1.07 -33.61 20.87
CA ASN A 400 -2.46 -33.48 20.46
C ASN A 400 -3.14 -32.37 21.28
N GLY A 401 -4.13 -31.70 20.72
CA GLY A 401 -4.91 -30.70 21.43
C GLY A 401 -5.02 -29.42 20.62
N VAL A 402 -4.90 -28.29 21.30
CA VAL A 402 -5.05 -26.97 20.69
C VAL A 402 -3.81 -26.11 20.89
N LEU A 403 -3.48 -25.31 19.88
CA LEU A 403 -2.53 -24.22 19.97
C LEU A 403 -3.32 -22.94 20.32
N PRO A 404 -3.14 -22.34 21.51
CA PRO A 404 -3.70 -21.04 21.81
C PRO A 404 -2.94 -19.94 21.07
N VAL A 405 -3.68 -18.99 20.49
CA VAL A 405 -3.14 -17.80 19.80
C VAL A 405 -4.07 -16.64 20.14
N ALA A 406 -3.56 -15.43 20.35
CA ALA A 406 -4.36 -14.25 20.61
C ALA A 406 -4.00 -13.12 19.63
N ILE A 407 -5.01 -12.36 19.22
CA ILE A 407 -4.83 -11.00 18.70
C ILE A 407 -5.04 -10.07 19.89
N LEU A 408 -4.02 -9.31 20.24
CA LEU A 408 -4.01 -8.50 21.44
C LEU A 408 -4.64 -7.12 21.18
N GLY A 409 -5.46 -6.64 22.11
CA GLY A 409 -6.09 -5.33 22.02
C GLY A 409 -5.13 -4.22 22.39
N LEU A 410 -5.41 -3.02 21.88
CA LEU A 410 -4.72 -1.78 22.25
C LEU A 410 -5.73 -0.65 22.41
N GLN A 411 -5.26 0.51 22.86
CA GLN A 411 -6.10 1.71 22.93
C GLN A 411 -6.69 2.09 21.56
N ASP A 412 -5.92 1.88 20.50
CA ASP A 412 -6.23 2.18 19.10
C ASP A 412 -6.58 0.93 18.27
N PHE A 413 -6.51 -0.27 18.86
CA PHE A 413 -6.85 -1.54 18.20
C PHE A 413 -7.96 -2.29 18.94
N ASP A 414 -9.20 -2.06 18.50
CA ASP A 414 -10.40 -2.70 19.05
C ASP A 414 -10.69 -4.04 18.37
N VAL A 415 -10.33 -5.13 19.05
CA VAL A 415 -10.49 -6.51 18.55
C VAL A 415 -11.95 -6.94 18.37
N THR A 416 -12.92 -6.20 18.93
CA THR A 416 -14.36 -6.54 18.78
C THR A 416 -14.89 -6.26 17.37
N LYS A 417 -14.14 -5.49 16.58
CA LYS A 417 -14.43 -5.15 15.18
C LYS A 417 -13.97 -6.22 14.21
N ILE A 418 -13.23 -7.23 14.67
CA ILE A 418 -12.70 -8.32 13.83
C ILE A 418 -13.79 -9.33 13.53
N ASP A 419 -13.87 -9.82 12.29
CA ASP A 419 -14.64 -11.03 11.97
C ASP A 419 -13.79 -12.29 12.24
N PRO A 420 -14.06 -13.05 13.31
CA PRO A 420 -13.26 -14.22 13.66
C PRO A 420 -13.35 -15.36 12.64
N ALA A 421 -14.37 -15.36 11.77
CA ALA A 421 -14.53 -16.37 10.73
C ALA A 421 -13.51 -16.23 9.59
N THR A 422 -12.95 -15.03 9.42
CA THR A 422 -11.95 -14.73 8.40
C THR A 422 -10.54 -15.09 8.82
N VAL A 423 -10.33 -15.40 10.10
CA VAL A 423 -8.98 -15.59 10.66
C VAL A 423 -8.33 -16.89 10.18
N LYS A 424 -7.08 -16.77 9.70
CA LYS A 424 -6.25 -17.87 9.21
C LYS A 424 -4.85 -17.80 9.82
N LEU A 425 -4.28 -18.95 10.16
CA LEU A 425 -2.89 -19.09 10.64
C LEU A 425 -2.11 -20.01 9.69
N PHE A 426 -0.90 -19.62 9.31
CA PHE A 426 -0.05 -20.38 8.41
C PHE A 426 1.44 -20.08 8.60
N ARG A 427 2.32 -20.86 7.96
CA ARG A 427 3.77 -20.65 8.01
C ARG A 427 4.19 -19.58 7.00
N LYS A 428 4.89 -18.54 7.47
CA LYS A 428 5.44 -17.49 6.61
C LYS A 428 6.62 -18.02 5.77
N GLY A 429 6.80 -17.46 4.57
CA GLY A 429 7.95 -17.76 3.69
C GLY A 429 7.84 -19.09 2.93
N VAL A 430 6.62 -19.62 2.76
CA VAL A 430 6.33 -20.83 1.96
C VAL A 430 5.43 -20.42 0.80
N ALA A 431 5.82 -20.78 -0.42
CA ALA A 431 4.97 -20.63 -1.60
C ALA A 431 3.73 -21.53 -1.45
N ASP A 432 2.53 -20.96 -1.61
CA ASP A 432 1.23 -21.59 -1.37
C ASP A 432 1.07 -22.20 0.04
N PRO A 433 1.02 -21.36 1.09
CA PRO A 433 0.94 -21.85 2.46
C PRO A 433 -0.41 -22.56 2.72
N THR A 434 -0.37 -23.65 3.49
CA THR A 434 -1.60 -24.28 3.99
C THR A 434 -2.17 -23.45 5.12
N GLU A 435 -3.36 -22.88 4.93
CA GLU A 435 -4.04 -22.07 5.94
C GLU A 435 -4.87 -22.92 6.91
N VAL A 436 -4.78 -22.60 8.20
CA VAL A 436 -5.54 -23.25 9.27
C VAL A 436 -6.52 -22.25 9.86
N ALA A 437 -7.79 -22.65 10.00
CA ALA A 437 -8.82 -21.84 10.67
C ALA A 437 -8.89 -22.18 12.17
N PRO A 438 -9.28 -21.23 13.04
CA PRO A 438 -9.47 -21.52 14.45
C PRO A 438 -10.69 -22.42 14.69
N LEU A 439 -10.62 -23.30 15.69
CA LEU A 439 -11.75 -24.15 16.08
C LEU A 439 -12.83 -23.37 16.84
N ARG A 440 -12.39 -22.37 17.61
CA ARG A 440 -13.22 -21.50 18.44
C ARG A 440 -12.42 -20.29 18.88
N TRP A 441 -13.14 -19.27 19.33
CA TRP A 441 -12.58 -18.03 19.85
C TRP A 441 -13.33 -17.55 21.11
N SER A 442 -12.71 -16.64 21.85
CA SER A 442 -13.26 -15.93 23.01
C SER A 442 -12.64 -14.54 23.12
N LEU A 443 -13.38 -13.60 23.71
CA LEU A 443 -12.85 -12.30 24.11
C LEU A 443 -12.42 -12.37 25.57
N GLU A 444 -11.15 -12.14 25.84
CA GLU A 444 -10.55 -12.17 27.18
C GLU A 444 -9.29 -11.30 27.23
N ASP A 445 -8.88 -10.85 28.42
CA ASP A 445 -7.57 -10.21 28.64
C ASP A 445 -6.54 -11.35 28.73
N ALA A 446 -5.73 -11.53 27.69
CA ALA A 446 -4.95 -12.73 27.41
C ALA A 446 -3.43 -12.52 27.39
N GLY A 447 -2.96 -11.30 27.09
CA GLY A 447 -1.52 -11.04 26.93
C GLY A 447 -1.17 -9.56 26.92
N ILE A 448 0.08 -9.27 26.52
CA ILE A 448 0.59 -7.92 26.30
C ILE A 448 1.30 -7.91 24.95
N PRO A 449 1.06 -6.93 24.07
CA PRO A 449 1.70 -6.84 22.74
C PRO A 449 3.23 -6.82 22.79
N TYR A 450 3.86 -7.61 21.91
CA TYR A 450 5.29 -7.54 21.61
C TYR A 450 5.52 -6.78 20.31
N GLU A 451 6.41 -5.80 20.32
CA GLU A 451 6.82 -5.08 19.12
C GLU A 451 8.20 -5.53 18.62
N PRO A 452 8.41 -5.61 17.29
CA PRO A 452 7.47 -5.25 16.22
C PRO A 452 6.39 -6.32 15.96
N TYR A 453 5.24 -5.93 15.39
CA TYR A 453 4.13 -6.86 15.07
C TYR A 453 4.40 -7.73 13.83
N THR A 454 5.36 -7.32 13.00
CA THR A 454 5.88 -8.07 11.84
C THR A 454 7.39 -7.92 11.73
N GLY A 455 8.06 -8.80 10.98
CA GLY A 455 9.52 -8.84 10.84
C GLY A 455 10.25 -9.69 11.90
N ARG A 456 9.55 -10.56 12.62
CA ARG A 456 10.14 -11.37 13.70
C ARG A 456 10.93 -12.54 13.14
N VAL A 457 12.07 -12.87 13.74
CA VAL A 457 12.96 -13.95 13.27
C VAL A 457 13.62 -14.77 14.39
N GLY A 458 13.79 -14.18 15.57
CA GLY A 458 14.42 -14.79 16.73
C GLY A 458 13.45 -15.62 17.56
N ALA A 459 13.93 -16.70 18.18
CA ALA A 459 13.11 -17.56 19.06
C ALA A 459 12.54 -16.83 20.30
N TYR A 460 13.10 -15.66 20.61
CA TYR A 460 12.76 -14.82 21.76
C TYR A 460 12.14 -13.49 21.34
N ASP A 461 11.71 -13.37 20.07
CA ASP A 461 10.93 -12.24 19.58
C ASP A 461 9.46 -12.40 20.04
N CYS A 462 9.27 -12.61 21.35
CA CYS A 462 8.01 -12.87 22.04
C CYS A 462 8.09 -12.39 23.50
N LEU A 463 6.97 -12.43 24.23
CA LEU A 463 6.89 -11.99 25.63
C LEU A 463 6.72 -13.15 26.61
N ASP A 464 7.70 -13.33 27.51
CA ASP A 464 7.59 -14.19 28.71
C ASP A 464 7.04 -13.39 29.90
N TYR A 465 5.93 -12.66 29.72
CA TYR A 465 5.33 -11.88 30.81
C TYR A 465 4.07 -12.56 31.33
N TYR A 466 4.05 -12.82 32.64
CA TYR A 466 2.87 -13.24 33.39
C TYR A 466 2.17 -12.00 33.95
N PRO A 467 0.83 -12.03 34.12
CA PRO A 467 0.09 -10.90 34.66
C PRO A 467 0.64 -10.50 36.03
N ASP A 468 0.40 -9.24 36.43
CA ASP A 468 0.94 -8.66 37.66
C ASP A 468 0.46 -9.41 38.94
N GLU A 469 0.85 -8.94 40.12
CA GLU A 469 0.46 -9.55 41.41
C GLU A 469 -1.07 -9.69 41.59
N TYR A 470 -1.87 -8.98 40.79
CA TYR A 470 -3.33 -9.01 40.80
C TYR A 470 -3.95 -9.86 39.69
N GLY A 471 -3.14 -10.51 38.84
CA GLY A 471 -3.62 -11.40 37.79
C GLY A 471 -4.27 -10.64 36.62
N VAL A 472 -3.88 -9.37 36.42
CA VAL A 472 -4.35 -8.52 35.31
C VAL A 472 -3.22 -8.41 34.29
N PHE A 473 -3.52 -8.57 32.99
CA PHE A 473 -2.57 -8.26 31.93
C PHE A 473 -2.60 -6.74 31.67
N ASP A 474 -2.55 -6.28 30.42
CA ASP A 474 -2.60 -4.85 30.12
C ASP A 474 -4.00 -4.23 30.27
N GLY A 475 -5.02 -5.08 30.44
CA GLY A 475 -6.40 -4.66 30.66
C GLY A 475 -7.13 -4.26 29.38
N TYR A 476 -6.53 -4.48 28.21
CA TYR A 476 -7.21 -4.43 26.93
C TYR A 476 -7.92 -5.74 26.64
N LEU A 477 -8.95 -5.68 25.81
CA LEU A 477 -9.68 -6.89 25.43
C LEU A 477 -8.96 -7.54 24.26
N ASP A 478 -8.63 -8.83 24.40
CA ASP A 478 -7.98 -9.61 23.33
C ASP A 478 -8.95 -10.58 22.69
N LEU A 479 -8.69 -10.92 21.44
CA LEU A 479 -9.40 -11.97 20.73
C LEU A 479 -8.56 -13.24 20.71
N SER A 480 -8.90 -14.16 21.62
CA SER A 480 -8.21 -15.42 21.82
C SER A 480 -8.81 -16.53 20.99
N PHE A 481 -7.96 -17.33 20.35
CA PHE A 481 -8.30 -18.44 19.48
C PHE A 481 -7.74 -19.76 20.01
N LYS A 482 -8.39 -20.86 19.63
CA LYS A 482 -7.86 -22.22 19.78
C LYS A 482 -7.76 -22.88 18.41
N PHE A 483 -6.55 -23.06 17.90
CA PHE A 483 -6.28 -23.77 16.66
C PHE A 483 -6.06 -25.26 16.91
N ASN A 484 -6.39 -26.12 15.95
CA ASN A 484 -6.05 -27.54 16.04
C ASN A 484 -4.52 -27.71 15.90
N ALA A 485 -3.84 -28.17 16.95
CA ALA A 485 -2.38 -28.26 16.94
C ALA A 485 -1.85 -29.17 15.82
N GLN A 486 -2.56 -30.25 15.48
CA GLN A 486 -2.12 -31.18 14.43
C GLN A 486 -2.35 -30.63 13.01
N GLU A 487 -3.36 -29.78 12.81
CA GLU A 487 -3.55 -29.07 11.53
C GLU A 487 -2.46 -28.00 11.35
N VAL A 488 -2.12 -27.27 12.42
CA VAL A 488 -0.98 -26.32 12.39
C VAL A 488 0.33 -27.07 12.11
N VAL A 489 0.58 -28.21 12.77
CA VAL A 489 1.77 -29.04 12.52
C VAL A 489 1.81 -29.55 11.07
N ALA A 490 0.66 -29.88 10.48
CA ALA A 490 0.59 -30.24 9.07
C ALA A 490 0.91 -29.03 8.16
N ALA A 491 0.37 -27.86 8.49
CA ALA A 491 0.58 -26.62 7.73
C ALA A 491 2.02 -26.10 7.77
N VAL A 492 2.74 -26.26 8.89
CA VAL A 492 4.17 -25.87 8.96
C VAL A 492 5.09 -26.81 8.18
N GLY A 493 4.62 -28.02 7.85
CA GLY A 493 5.36 -28.99 7.04
C GLY A 493 6.55 -29.64 7.76
N ALA A 494 7.58 -30.01 7.00
CA ALA A 494 8.73 -30.74 7.52
C ALA A 494 9.65 -29.83 8.37
N VAL A 495 9.95 -30.27 9.59
CA VAL A 495 10.72 -29.51 10.60
C VAL A 495 11.63 -30.42 11.46
N ASN A 496 12.65 -29.83 12.07
CA ASN A 496 13.61 -30.44 13.00
C ASN A 496 13.41 -29.95 14.45
N ASP A 497 13.93 -30.71 15.42
CA ASP A 497 13.97 -30.28 16.83
C ASP A 497 14.83 -29.02 16.94
N GLY A 498 14.28 -27.94 17.48
CA GLY A 498 14.98 -26.67 17.68
C GLY A 498 14.79 -25.63 16.58
N ASP A 499 14.09 -25.93 15.48
CA ASP A 499 13.80 -24.95 14.43
C ASP A 499 13.00 -23.77 15.00
N VAL A 500 13.26 -22.57 14.49
CA VAL A 500 12.49 -21.35 14.77
C VAL A 500 11.75 -21.00 13.50
N LEU A 501 10.42 -20.91 13.60
CA LEU A 501 9.56 -20.59 12.46
C LEU A 501 8.68 -19.39 12.79
N VAL A 502 8.39 -18.59 11.79
CA VAL A 502 7.40 -17.51 11.88
C VAL A 502 6.06 -18.06 11.41
N LEU A 503 5.04 -17.98 12.26
CA LEU A 503 3.66 -18.20 11.86
C LEU A 503 2.99 -16.85 11.68
N GLN A 504 2.35 -16.67 10.52
CA GLN A 504 1.60 -15.48 10.18
C GLN A 504 0.11 -15.76 10.34
N LEU A 505 -0.60 -14.78 10.90
CA LEU A 505 -2.04 -14.76 11.04
C LEU A 505 -2.60 -13.63 10.18
N THR A 506 -3.65 -13.93 9.42
CA THR A 506 -4.44 -12.94 8.70
C THR A 506 -5.88 -12.96 9.17
N GLY A 507 -6.60 -11.86 8.94
CA GLY A 507 -8.04 -11.75 9.17
C GLY A 507 -8.59 -10.46 8.56
N LYS A 508 -9.87 -10.21 8.77
CA LYS A 508 -10.55 -8.99 8.33
C LYS A 508 -11.39 -8.40 9.46
N LEU A 509 -11.59 -7.09 9.42
CA LEU A 509 -12.68 -6.44 10.16
C LEU A 509 -14.04 -6.89 9.61
N THR A 510 -15.10 -6.72 10.38
CA THR A 510 -16.46 -6.95 9.88
C THR A 510 -16.81 -5.92 8.80
N GLU A 511 -17.78 -6.25 7.95
CA GLU A 511 -18.29 -5.33 6.91
C GLU A 511 -18.76 -3.98 7.48
N GLU A 512 -19.32 -3.97 8.69
CA GLU A 512 -19.73 -2.73 9.40
C GLU A 512 -18.54 -1.79 9.66
N PHE A 513 -17.33 -2.35 9.79
CA PHE A 513 -16.09 -1.61 10.01
C PHE A 513 -15.17 -1.65 8.78
N GLY A 514 -15.75 -1.77 7.59
CA GLY A 514 -15.05 -1.61 6.31
C GLY A 514 -14.41 -2.87 5.73
N GLY A 515 -14.53 -4.04 6.40
CA GLY A 515 -14.08 -5.32 5.83
C GLY A 515 -12.56 -5.43 5.58
N THR A 516 -11.78 -4.48 6.10
CA THR A 516 -10.35 -4.34 5.78
C THR A 516 -9.53 -5.47 6.38
N GLY A 517 -8.49 -5.89 5.66
CA GLY A 517 -7.60 -6.96 6.13
C GLY A 517 -6.67 -6.50 7.25
N PHE A 518 -6.20 -7.45 8.04
CA PHE A 518 -5.05 -7.29 8.93
C PHE A 518 -4.13 -8.51 8.87
N VAL A 519 -2.88 -8.30 9.24
CA VAL A 519 -1.83 -9.32 9.29
C VAL A 519 -1.00 -9.14 10.54
N GLY A 520 -0.61 -10.23 11.17
CA GLY A 520 0.40 -10.19 12.22
C GLY A 520 1.12 -11.51 12.31
N GLU A 521 2.19 -11.58 13.08
CA GLU A 521 2.97 -12.80 13.18
C GLU A 521 3.57 -12.99 14.56
N ASP A 522 3.90 -14.25 14.84
CA ASP A 522 4.68 -14.61 16.00
C ASP A 522 5.55 -15.83 15.71
N VAL A 523 6.55 -16.04 16.56
CA VAL A 523 7.55 -17.09 16.39
C VAL A 523 7.16 -18.33 17.16
N VAL A 524 7.49 -19.50 16.62
CA VAL A 524 7.40 -20.79 17.33
C VAL A 524 8.73 -21.51 17.33
N TRP A 525 9.04 -22.14 18.46
CA TRP A 525 10.20 -23.01 18.64
C TRP A 525 9.78 -24.47 18.58
N ILE A 526 10.29 -25.21 17.60
CA ILE A 526 9.87 -26.58 17.32
C ILE A 526 10.44 -27.56 18.33
N ILE A 527 9.56 -28.35 18.94
CA ILE A 527 9.92 -29.51 19.76
C ILE A 527 9.51 -30.79 19.04
N LYS A 528 10.46 -31.69 18.86
CA LYS A 528 10.27 -33.01 18.23
C LYS A 528 10.61 -34.13 19.19
N ARG A 529 9.97 -34.14 20.36
CA ARG A 529 10.24 -35.11 21.44
C ARG A 529 8.99 -35.81 21.89
#